data_AF-A0AAU5Q5T6-F1
#
_entry.id   AF-A0AAU5Q5T6-F1
#
_cell.length_a   1.000
_cell.length_b   1.000
_cell.length_c   1.000
_cell.angle_alpha   90.00
_cell.angle_beta   90.00
_cell.angle_gamma   90.00
#
_symmetry.space_group_name_H-M   'P 1'
#
loop_
_entity.id
_entity.type
_entity.pdbx_description
1 polymer ?
#
loop_
_entity_poly.entity_id
_entity_poly.type
_entity_poly.pdbx_seq_one_letter_code
_entity_poly.pdbx_strand_id
1 'polypeptide(L)'
;MSDDNVMPEATAPPPVAEEPHEHHHPYVFAIGQVRARFRDPGVEKEFTQVVGATNTKGLTTDEVLREVLARPENRYLARQMQYVLTIQGVDTYDVVPRYSDDYEKLIAAVRPAPTPLDLDVVVGVRGPLSAVDSCAGLTLPVLEFHQLYSFDRPSLFKAIEKPDGMSAKRFRATADEVLTKILQITENAGATPEDRAANFVACRYEAVYLKTFEAFADDYALTSIKLRPAAVGGDQGVMSFTVSYTSRTTDLTENYSVLVSTRYMNPYLLTRLGPSL
;
A
#
# COMPACT_ATOMS: atom_id res chain seq x y z
N MET A 1 35.43 -64.16 32.91
CA MET A 1 35.66 -62.71 32.80
C MET A 1 35.41 -62.41 31.34
N SER A 2 34.21 -61.91 31.07
CA SER A 2 33.58 -61.91 29.75
C SER A 2 33.86 -60.61 29.01
N ASP A 3 34.11 -60.76 27.72
CA ASP A 3 34.49 -59.76 26.74
C ASP A 3 33.50 -58.60 26.57
N ASP A 4 34.10 -57.46 26.23
CA ASP A 4 33.52 -56.15 26.00
C ASP A 4 32.35 -56.14 25.00
N ASN A 5 31.26 -55.54 25.45
CA ASN A 5 30.06 -55.22 24.69
C ASN A 5 30.29 -53.94 23.88
N VAL A 6 30.67 -54.06 22.61
CA VAL A 6 30.72 -52.94 21.66
C VAL A 6 29.30 -52.67 21.13
N MET A 7 28.70 -51.57 21.58
CA MET A 7 27.43 -51.06 21.04
C MET A 7 27.66 -50.45 19.65
N PRO A 8 26.76 -50.68 18.67
CA PRO A 8 26.90 -50.08 17.34
C PRO A 8 26.52 -48.60 17.35
N GLU A 9 27.34 -47.79 16.68
CA GLU A 9 27.17 -46.36 16.47
C GLU A 9 25.91 -46.09 15.61
N ALA A 10 24.95 -45.37 16.18
CA ALA A 10 23.71 -45.00 15.49
C ALA A 10 24.00 -43.98 14.39
N THR A 11 23.76 -44.36 13.15
CA THR A 11 23.92 -43.50 11.97
C THR A 11 22.88 -42.38 12.01
N ALA A 12 23.35 -41.12 11.94
CA ALA A 12 22.48 -39.95 11.89
C ALA A 12 21.56 -39.99 10.65
N PRO A 13 20.29 -39.54 10.77
CA PRO A 13 19.40 -39.47 9.63
C PRO A 13 19.94 -38.47 8.58
N PRO A 14 19.70 -38.70 7.28
CA PRO A 14 20.15 -37.78 6.24
C PRO A 14 19.48 -36.41 6.41
N PRO A 15 20.16 -35.31 6.04
CA PRO A 15 19.59 -33.98 6.12
C PRO A 15 18.34 -33.92 5.22
N VAL A 16 17.23 -33.46 5.82
CA VAL A 16 15.99 -33.15 5.12
C VAL A 16 16.33 -32.11 4.05
N ALA A 17 15.99 -32.39 2.80
CA ALA A 17 16.15 -31.44 1.71
C ALA A 17 15.41 -30.15 2.07
N GLU A 18 16.13 -29.04 2.18
CA GLU A 18 15.54 -27.71 2.36
C GLU A 18 14.63 -27.45 1.17
N GLU A 19 13.32 -27.36 1.42
CA GLU A 19 12.37 -26.81 0.45
C GLU A 19 12.85 -25.41 0.04
N PRO A 20 12.71 -25.02 -1.24
CA PRO A 20 13.21 -23.74 -1.70
C PRO A 20 12.60 -22.63 -0.85
N HIS A 21 13.48 -21.88 -0.16
CA HIS A 21 13.08 -20.76 0.68
C HIS A 21 12.35 -19.72 -0.18
N GLU A 22 11.02 -19.76 -0.14
CA GLU A 22 10.17 -18.67 -0.59
C GLU A 22 10.58 -17.44 0.25
N HIS A 23 11.38 -16.56 -0.35
CA HIS A 23 11.86 -15.36 0.33
C HIS A 23 10.70 -14.38 0.49
N HIS A 24 9.85 -14.63 1.48
CA HIS A 24 8.91 -13.66 2.01
C HIS A 24 9.71 -12.53 2.66
N HIS A 25 10.17 -11.59 1.84
CA HIS A 25 10.74 -10.36 2.35
C HIS A 25 9.67 -9.66 3.19
N PRO A 26 9.99 -9.19 4.41
CA PRO A 26 9.01 -8.60 5.29
C PRO A 26 8.57 -7.20 4.80
N TYR A 27 8.87 -6.82 3.57
CA TYR A 27 8.56 -5.49 3.06
C TYR A 27 7.11 -5.41 2.62
N VAL A 28 6.48 -4.28 2.93
CA VAL A 28 5.13 -3.95 2.50
C VAL A 28 5.17 -2.64 1.73
N PHE A 29 4.43 -2.60 0.62
CA PHE A 29 4.06 -1.38 -0.09
C PHE A 29 2.56 -1.47 -0.31
N ALA A 30 1.78 -0.86 0.58
CA ALA A 30 0.32 -0.96 0.59
C ALA A 30 -0.34 0.39 0.32
N ILE A 31 -1.52 0.35 -0.30
CA ILE A 31 -2.34 1.51 -0.59
C ILE A 31 -3.70 1.29 0.06
N GLY A 32 -4.16 2.24 0.87
CA GLY A 32 -5.41 2.11 1.58
C GLY A 32 -5.78 3.42 2.26
N GLN A 33 -6.38 3.33 3.44
CA GLN A 33 -6.75 4.50 4.26
C GLN A 33 -6.27 4.30 5.68
N VAL A 34 -5.57 5.27 6.24
CA VAL A 34 -5.16 5.26 7.65
C VAL A 34 -6.28 5.85 8.49
N ARG A 35 -6.72 5.10 9.50
CA ARG A 35 -7.72 5.53 10.48
C ARG A 35 -7.14 5.50 11.88
N ALA A 36 -7.45 6.51 12.69
CA ALA A 36 -7.10 6.51 14.10
C ALA A 36 -8.23 5.89 14.93
N ARG A 37 -7.86 5.08 15.94
CA ARG A 37 -8.76 4.45 16.90
C ARG A 37 -8.18 4.55 18.30
N PHE A 38 -9.04 4.59 19.31
CA PHE A 38 -8.57 4.53 20.69
C PHE A 38 -8.01 3.14 20.99
N ARG A 39 -6.78 3.09 21.48
CA ARG A 39 -6.10 1.81 21.79
C ARG A 39 -6.75 1.10 22.98
N ASP A 40 -7.17 1.86 23.97
CA ASP A 40 -7.81 1.38 25.19
C ASP A 40 -8.79 2.44 25.78
N PRO A 41 -9.68 2.04 26.71
CA PRO A 41 -10.65 2.95 27.32
C PRO A 41 -10.04 4.10 28.14
N GLY A 42 -8.78 3.99 28.56
CA GLY A 42 -8.06 5.06 29.25
C GLY A 42 -7.77 6.22 28.29
N VAL A 43 -7.25 5.92 27.10
CA VAL A 43 -7.00 6.90 26.04
C VAL A 43 -8.30 7.59 25.60
N GLU A 44 -9.39 6.84 25.46
CA GLU A 44 -10.71 7.39 25.11
C GLU A 44 -11.24 8.38 26.17
N LYS A 45 -11.10 8.05 27.45
CA LYS A 45 -11.51 8.95 28.55
C LYS A 45 -10.67 10.22 28.61
N GLU A 46 -9.36 10.08 28.46
CA GLU A 46 -8.45 11.23 28.42
C GLU A 46 -8.78 12.16 27.23
N PHE A 47 -8.98 11.58 26.04
CA PHE A 47 -9.43 12.32 24.87
C PHE A 47 -10.74 13.07 25.14
N THR A 48 -11.71 12.42 25.79
CA THR A 48 -13.00 13.05 26.15
C THR A 48 -12.82 14.24 27.09
N GLN A 49 -11.89 14.17 28.05
CA GLN A 49 -11.58 15.29 28.95
C GLN A 49 -10.98 16.48 28.18
N VAL A 50 -10.06 16.21 27.25
CA VAL A 50 -9.44 17.24 26.40
C VAL A 50 -10.46 17.88 25.45
N VAL A 51 -11.38 17.09 24.89
CA VAL A 51 -12.50 17.60 24.09
C VAL A 51 -13.38 18.53 24.91
N GLY A 52 -13.68 18.18 26.17
CA GLY A 52 -14.49 19.02 27.07
C GLY A 52 -13.87 20.40 27.35
N ALA A 53 -12.54 20.53 27.24
CA ALA A 53 -11.81 21.79 27.35
C ALA A 53 -11.65 22.54 26.01
N THR A 54 -12.12 21.95 24.90
CA THR A 54 -11.95 22.46 23.54
C THR A 54 -13.28 22.89 22.94
N ASN A 55 -13.31 24.02 22.24
CA ASN A 55 -14.52 24.45 21.53
C ASN A 55 -14.73 23.64 20.25
N THR A 56 -15.49 22.55 20.35
CA THR A 56 -15.78 21.61 19.25
C THR A 56 -17.15 21.81 18.61
N LYS A 57 -17.80 22.95 18.87
CA LYS A 57 -19.18 23.20 18.45
C LYS A 57 -19.31 23.21 16.92
N GLY A 58 -20.14 22.30 16.40
CA GLY A 58 -20.46 22.21 14.97
C GLY A 58 -19.50 21.33 14.16
N LEU A 59 -18.53 20.70 14.82
CA LEU A 59 -17.61 19.74 14.19
C LEU A 59 -18.17 18.32 14.26
N THR A 60 -17.89 17.54 13.24
CA THR A 60 -18.09 16.09 13.20
C THR A 60 -17.10 15.37 14.11
N THR A 61 -17.35 14.10 14.42
CA THR A 61 -16.45 13.28 15.26
C THR A 61 -15.03 13.21 14.68
N ASP A 62 -14.89 13.04 13.36
CA ASP A 62 -13.59 12.93 12.68
C ASP A 62 -12.85 14.28 12.66
N GLU A 63 -13.58 15.40 12.50
CA GLU A 63 -13.01 16.75 12.63
C GLU A 63 -12.49 17.02 14.04
N VAL A 64 -13.27 16.66 15.07
CA VAL A 64 -12.85 16.79 16.47
C VAL A 64 -11.61 15.93 16.73
N LEU A 65 -11.62 14.67 16.27
CA LEU A 65 -10.48 13.76 16.40
C LEU A 65 -9.23 14.37 15.78
N ARG A 66 -9.32 14.82 14.52
CA ARG A 66 -8.19 15.40 13.82
C ARG A 66 -7.69 16.69 14.48
N GLU A 67 -8.60 17.56 14.90
CA GLU A 67 -8.22 18.83 15.54
C GLU A 67 -7.51 18.60 16.87
N VAL A 68 -8.06 17.75 17.73
CA VAL A 68 -7.46 17.47 19.05
C VAL A 68 -6.09 16.83 18.89
N LEU A 69 -5.93 15.84 18.01
CA LEU A 69 -4.65 15.18 17.75
C LEU A 69 -3.62 16.10 17.07
N ALA A 70 -4.05 17.13 16.34
CA ALA A 70 -3.17 18.09 15.68
C ALA A 70 -2.35 18.95 16.66
N ARG A 71 -2.90 19.16 17.86
CA ARG A 71 -2.38 20.18 18.78
C ARG A 71 -1.05 19.71 19.39
N PRO A 72 -0.01 20.56 19.40
CA PRO A 72 1.29 20.21 19.97
C PRO A 72 1.21 19.72 21.42
N GLU A 73 0.35 20.32 22.24
CA GLU A 73 0.09 19.93 23.63
C GLU A 73 -0.50 18.52 23.78
N ASN A 74 -1.18 18.00 22.75
CA ASN A 74 -1.83 16.69 22.76
C ASN A 74 -1.01 15.60 22.04
N ARG A 75 0.27 15.86 21.73
CA ARG A 75 1.14 14.88 21.06
C ARG A 75 1.25 13.55 21.82
N TYR A 76 1.09 13.56 23.13
CA TYR A 76 1.07 12.31 23.93
C TYR A 76 -0.14 11.44 23.56
N LEU A 77 -1.33 12.03 23.35
CA LEU A 77 -2.51 11.31 22.91
C LEU A 77 -2.31 10.70 21.53
N ALA A 78 -1.77 11.48 20.60
CA ALA A 78 -1.49 11.00 19.25
C ALA A 78 -0.56 9.77 19.23
N ARG A 79 0.36 9.65 20.20
CA ARG A 79 1.25 8.48 20.36
C ARG A 79 0.58 7.27 21.01
N GLN A 80 -0.54 7.49 21.71
CA GLN A 80 -1.31 6.45 22.38
C GLN A 80 -2.48 5.94 21.54
N MET A 81 -2.81 6.62 20.44
CA MET A 81 -3.76 6.14 19.45
C MET A 81 -3.26 4.88 18.75
N GLN A 82 -4.19 4.04 18.33
CA GLN A 82 -3.94 3.01 17.33
C GLN A 82 -4.19 3.59 15.93
N TYR A 83 -3.31 3.31 14.97
CA TYR A 83 -3.51 3.68 13.58
C TYR A 83 -3.66 2.43 12.74
N VAL A 84 -4.78 2.29 12.04
CA VAL A 84 -5.08 1.09 11.25
C VAL A 84 -5.09 1.45 9.78
N LEU A 85 -4.32 0.72 8.98
CA LEU A 85 -4.46 0.76 7.52
C LEU A 85 -5.61 -0.16 7.11
N THR A 86 -6.64 0.45 6.53
CA THR A 86 -7.76 -0.26 5.92
C THR A 86 -7.60 -0.33 4.42
N ILE A 87 -7.71 -1.52 3.83
CA ILE A 87 -7.66 -1.75 2.39
C ILE A 87 -9.03 -2.26 1.98
N GLN A 88 -9.72 -1.56 1.06
CA GLN A 88 -11.12 -1.86 0.70
C GLN A 88 -12.07 -1.93 1.92
N GLY A 89 -11.82 -1.10 2.93
CA GLY A 89 -12.59 -1.08 4.17
C GLY A 89 -12.30 -2.24 5.14
N VAL A 90 -11.34 -3.11 4.83
CA VAL A 90 -10.90 -4.20 5.70
C VAL A 90 -9.65 -3.78 6.48
N ASP A 91 -9.72 -3.88 7.81
CA ASP A 91 -8.58 -3.66 8.70
C ASP A 91 -7.44 -4.64 8.37
N THR A 92 -6.30 -4.13 7.90
CA THR A 92 -5.22 -4.97 7.36
C THR A 92 -3.94 -4.90 8.18
N TYR A 93 -3.54 -3.70 8.63
CA TYR A 93 -2.31 -3.51 9.40
C TYR A 93 -2.50 -2.54 10.57
N ASP A 94 -1.81 -2.82 11.68
CA ASP A 94 -1.57 -1.85 12.75
C ASP A 94 -0.31 -1.04 12.39
N VAL A 95 -0.48 0.23 12.04
CA VAL A 95 0.56 1.09 11.48
C VAL A 95 1.26 1.83 12.61
N VAL A 96 2.58 1.65 12.70
CA VAL A 96 3.42 2.35 13.66
C VAL A 96 4.59 3.01 12.95
N PRO A 97 5.03 4.20 13.40
CA PRO A 97 6.19 4.84 12.79
C PRO A 97 7.48 4.16 13.25
N ARG A 98 8.46 4.04 12.34
CA ARG A 98 9.84 3.65 12.70
C ARG A 98 10.48 4.62 13.70
N TYR A 99 10.19 5.91 13.55
CA TYR A 99 10.76 6.99 14.36
C TYR A 99 9.67 7.77 15.09
N SER A 100 9.91 8.17 16.34
CA SER A 100 8.92 8.86 17.18
C SER A 100 8.43 10.20 16.61
N ASP A 101 9.18 10.80 15.70
CA ASP A 101 8.86 12.09 15.12
C ASP A 101 7.91 11.96 13.92
N ASP A 102 7.75 10.74 13.38
CA ASP A 102 6.87 10.47 12.24
C ASP A 102 5.38 10.35 12.60
N TYR A 103 5.01 10.46 13.88
CA TYR A 103 3.60 10.50 14.29
C TYR A 103 2.84 11.68 13.65
N GLU A 104 3.51 12.78 13.31
CA GLU A 104 2.88 13.88 12.59
C GLU A 104 2.35 13.46 11.21
N LYS A 105 3.01 12.49 10.55
CA LYS A 105 2.55 11.94 9.26
C LYS A 105 1.27 11.12 9.44
N LEU A 106 1.16 10.36 10.53
CA LEU A 106 -0.05 9.60 10.85
C LEU A 106 -1.22 10.53 11.17
N ILE A 107 -0.97 11.58 11.96
CA ILE A 107 -1.96 12.60 12.26
C ILE A 107 -2.40 13.31 10.97
N ALA A 108 -1.48 13.61 10.05
CA ALA A 108 -1.81 14.19 8.75
C ALA A 108 -2.65 13.27 7.86
N ALA A 109 -2.47 11.94 7.96
CA ALA A 109 -3.26 10.96 7.22
C ALA A 109 -4.70 10.80 7.76
N VAL A 110 -4.93 11.11 9.05
CA VAL A 110 -6.28 11.18 9.63
C VAL A 110 -7.00 12.40 9.02
N ARG A 111 -7.88 12.16 8.06
CA ARG A 111 -8.64 13.22 7.39
C ARG A 111 -9.90 13.60 8.19
N PRO A 112 -10.28 14.88 8.23
CA PRO A 112 -11.51 15.33 8.92
C PRO A 112 -12.79 14.85 8.22
N ALA A 113 -12.75 14.63 6.90
CA ALA A 113 -13.88 14.13 6.12
C ALA A 113 -13.38 13.05 5.14
N PRO A 114 -13.15 11.82 5.63
CA PRO A 114 -12.60 10.75 4.80
C PRO A 114 -13.59 10.32 3.71
N THR A 115 -13.10 10.17 2.49
CA THR A 115 -13.83 9.66 1.34
C THR A 115 -13.23 8.32 0.90
N PRO A 116 -13.99 7.40 0.28
CA PRO A 116 -13.43 6.13 -0.23
C PRO A 116 -12.31 6.28 -1.28
N LEU A 117 -12.09 7.48 -1.79
CA LEU A 117 -11.12 7.79 -2.85
C LEU A 117 -9.85 8.46 -2.29
N ASP A 118 -9.81 8.69 -0.99
CA ASP A 118 -8.61 9.11 -0.28
C ASP A 118 -7.62 7.95 -0.19
N LEU A 119 -6.36 8.22 -0.52
CA LEU A 119 -5.32 7.20 -0.60
C LEU A 119 -4.19 7.54 0.36
N ASP A 120 -3.81 6.55 1.16
CA ASP A 120 -2.63 6.56 1.99
C ASP A 120 -1.72 5.43 1.53
N VAL A 121 -0.48 5.78 1.19
CA VAL A 121 0.56 4.87 0.73
C VAL A 121 1.49 4.62 1.90
N VAL A 122 1.52 3.37 2.38
CA VAL A 122 2.33 2.96 3.52
C VAL A 122 3.42 2.00 3.02
N VAL A 123 4.68 2.39 3.21
CA VAL A 123 5.84 1.59 2.82
C VAL A 123 6.69 1.31 4.05
N GLY A 124 6.99 0.03 4.31
CA GLY A 124 7.68 -0.35 5.53
C GLY A 124 7.96 -1.82 5.67
N VAL A 125 8.11 -2.24 6.93
CA VAL A 125 8.42 -3.62 7.32
C VAL A 125 7.26 -4.19 8.13
N ARG A 126 6.74 -5.34 7.69
CA ARG A 126 5.77 -6.15 8.42
C ARG A 126 6.46 -6.84 9.58
N GLY A 127 6.07 -6.46 10.78
CA GLY A 127 6.43 -7.09 12.04
C GLY A 127 5.47 -8.21 12.45
N PRO A 128 5.57 -8.65 13.72
CA PRO A 128 4.67 -9.65 14.28
C PRO A 128 3.23 -9.10 14.40
N LEU A 129 2.31 -9.98 14.79
CA LEU A 129 0.95 -9.58 15.16
C LEU A 129 0.96 -8.68 16.41
N SER A 130 0.04 -7.71 16.45
CA SER A 130 -0.22 -6.89 17.64
C SER A 130 -0.63 -7.77 18.83
N ALA A 131 -0.33 -7.33 20.05
CA ALA A 131 -0.72 -8.04 21.26
C ALA A 131 -2.26 -8.00 21.43
N VAL A 132 -2.87 -9.09 21.90
CA VAL A 132 -4.33 -9.23 22.04
C VAL A 132 -4.94 -8.20 23.00
N ASP A 133 -4.18 -7.80 24.03
CA ASP A 133 -4.58 -6.78 25.01
C ASP A 133 -4.32 -5.34 24.52
N SER A 134 -3.73 -5.18 23.33
CA SER A 134 -3.64 -3.91 22.63
C SER A 134 -4.72 -3.85 21.56
N CYS A 135 -5.24 -2.65 21.28
CA CYS A 135 -5.97 -2.38 20.04
C CYS A 135 -7.43 -2.89 19.96
N ALA A 136 -8.25 -2.63 20.98
CA ALA A 136 -9.69 -2.94 20.97
C ALA A 136 -10.04 -4.40 20.59
N GLY A 137 -9.13 -5.35 20.85
CA GLY A 137 -9.29 -6.78 20.54
C GLY A 137 -8.92 -7.17 19.10
N LEU A 138 -8.34 -6.27 18.30
CA LEU A 138 -7.89 -6.56 16.94
C LEU A 138 -6.44 -7.03 16.92
N THR A 139 -6.26 -8.26 16.43
CA THR A 139 -4.93 -8.84 16.18
C THR A 139 -4.56 -8.61 14.72
N LEU A 140 -3.79 -7.56 14.44
CA LEU A 140 -3.33 -7.20 13.09
C LEU A 140 -1.81 -7.31 13.01
N PRO A 141 -1.23 -7.67 11.85
CA PRO A 141 0.20 -7.53 11.63
C PRO A 141 0.64 -6.07 11.83
N VAL A 142 1.68 -5.86 12.63
CA VAL A 142 2.28 -4.53 12.80
C VAL A 142 3.00 -4.16 11.51
N LEU A 143 2.72 -2.98 10.97
CA LEU A 143 3.44 -2.39 9.85
C LEU A 143 4.25 -1.20 10.35
N GLU A 144 5.55 -1.41 10.53
CA GLU A 144 6.48 -0.33 10.86
C GLU A 144 6.80 0.46 9.60
N PHE A 145 6.14 1.60 9.41
CA PHE A 145 6.33 2.39 8.20
C PHE A 145 7.63 3.19 8.27
N HIS A 146 8.29 3.23 7.11
CA HIS A 146 9.45 4.08 6.84
C HIS A 146 9.05 5.28 5.96
N GLN A 147 7.99 5.12 5.16
CA GLN A 147 7.40 6.19 4.37
C GLN A 147 5.87 6.10 4.45
N LEU A 148 5.24 7.27 4.62
CA LEU A 148 3.80 7.44 4.60
C LEU A 148 3.49 8.67 3.76
N TYR A 149 2.64 8.49 2.74
CA TYR A 149 2.17 9.57 1.87
C TYR A 149 0.66 9.53 1.80
N SER A 150 0.03 10.70 1.81
CA SER A 150 -1.42 10.83 1.71
C SER A 150 -1.76 11.69 0.51
N PHE A 151 -2.68 11.21 -0.32
CA PHE A 151 -3.20 11.90 -1.49
C PHE A 151 -4.71 12.00 -1.38
N ASP A 152 -5.26 13.14 -1.77
CA ASP A 152 -6.68 13.27 -2.05
C ASP A 152 -6.93 13.21 -3.56
N ARG A 153 -8.15 12.86 -3.95
CA ARG A 153 -8.55 12.77 -5.35
C ARG A 153 -8.31 14.08 -6.14
N PRO A 154 -8.63 15.28 -5.61
CA PRO A 154 -8.32 16.53 -6.29
C PRO A 154 -6.83 16.72 -6.59
N SER A 155 -5.94 16.33 -5.68
CA SER A 155 -4.49 16.46 -5.85
C SER A 155 -3.97 15.49 -6.90
N LEU A 156 -4.50 14.26 -6.95
CA LEU A 156 -4.18 13.29 -8.00
C LEU A 156 -4.55 13.82 -9.39
N PHE A 157 -5.74 14.41 -9.56
CA PHE A 157 -6.12 14.99 -10.85
C PHE A 157 -5.30 16.20 -11.26
N LYS A 158 -4.86 17.02 -10.30
CA LYS A 158 -4.01 18.18 -10.58
C LYS A 158 -2.59 17.76 -10.96
N ALA A 159 -2.12 16.61 -10.47
CA ALA A 159 -0.79 16.10 -10.79
C ALA A 159 -0.69 15.53 -12.21
N ILE A 160 -1.82 15.13 -12.82
CA ILE A 160 -1.84 14.64 -14.19
C ILE A 160 -1.93 15.82 -15.15
N GLU A 161 -0.90 15.99 -15.97
CA GLU A 161 -0.94 16.98 -17.05
C GLU A 161 -1.97 16.59 -18.11
N LYS A 162 -2.85 17.53 -18.46
CA LYS A 162 -3.86 17.33 -19.51
C LYS A 162 -3.16 17.30 -20.86
N PRO A 163 -3.30 16.22 -21.67
CA PRO A 163 -2.74 16.19 -23.02
C PRO A 163 -3.28 17.32 -23.91
N ASP A 164 -2.46 17.73 -24.87
CA ASP A 164 -2.84 18.69 -25.90
C ASP A 164 -3.96 18.13 -26.79
N GLY A 165 -4.85 19.00 -27.27
CA GLY A 165 -6.00 18.61 -28.10
C GLY A 165 -7.17 17.93 -27.38
N MET A 166 -7.01 17.51 -26.11
CA MET A 166 -8.09 16.91 -25.32
C MET A 166 -8.92 17.98 -24.59
N SER A 167 -10.27 17.87 -24.66
CA SER A 167 -11.18 18.74 -23.91
C SER A 167 -11.13 18.43 -22.42
N ALA A 168 -11.29 19.44 -21.56
CA ALA A 168 -11.24 19.26 -20.10
C ALA A 168 -12.30 18.27 -19.58
N LYS A 169 -13.48 18.22 -20.20
CA LYS A 169 -14.54 17.27 -19.84
C LYS A 169 -14.14 15.83 -20.18
N ARG A 170 -13.60 15.60 -21.38
CA ARG A 170 -13.11 14.26 -21.80
C ARG A 170 -11.92 13.84 -20.93
N PHE A 171 -10.99 14.76 -20.66
CA PHE A 171 -9.86 14.51 -19.78
C PHE A 171 -10.30 14.07 -18.39
N ARG A 172 -11.25 14.79 -17.75
CA ARG A 172 -11.76 14.38 -16.43
C ARG A 172 -12.41 12.99 -16.45
N ALA A 173 -13.27 12.72 -17.44
CA ALA A 173 -13.92 11.42 -17.56
C ALA A 173 -12.91 10.28 -17.78
N THR A 174 -11.89 10.52 -18.62
CA THR A 174 -10.80 9.57 -18.85
C THR A 174 -9.95 9.39 -17.60
N ALA A 175 -9.54 10.47 -16.95
CA ALA A 175 -8.72 10.40 -15.74
C ALA A 175 -9.45 9.64 -14.62
N ASP A 176 -10.76 9.86 -14.46
CA ASP A 176 -11.61 9.10 -13.55
C ASP A 176 -11.55 7.60 -13.86
N GLU A 177 -11.77 7.19 -15.12
CA GLU A 177 -11.75 5.78 -15.52
C GLU A 177 -10.38 5.12 -15.32
N VAL A 178 -9.31 5.82 -15.72
CA VAL A 178 -7.93 5.34 -15.58
C VAL A 178 -7.56 5.18 -14.12
N LEU A 179 -7.85 6.19 -13.29
CA LEU A 179 -7.59 6.13 -11.87
C LEU A 179 -8.40 4.99 -11.23
N THR A 180 -9.68 4.81 -11.56
CA THR A 180 -10.46 3.69 -11.03
C THR A 180 -9.86 2.34 -11.42
N LYS A 181 -9.48 2.12 -12.67
CA LYS A 181 -8.87 0.85 -13.12
C LYS A 181 -7.51 0.58 -12.47
N ILE A 182 -6.69 1.62 -12.31
CA ILE A 182 -5.39 1.50 -11.65
C ILE A 182 -5.57 1.32 -10.14
N LEU A 183 -6.57 1.92 -9.51
CA LEU A 183 -6.85 1.69 -8.08
C LEU A 183 -7.36 0.28 -7.83
N GLN A 184 -8.12 -0.31 -8.76
CA GLN A 184 -8.59 -1.70 -8.65
C GLN A 184 -7.44 -2.71 -8.53
N ILE A 185 -6.33 -2.51 -9.26
CA ILE A 185 -5.17 -3.43 -9.13
C ILE A 185 -4.43 -3.25 -7.80
N THR A 186 -4.68 -2.14 -7.09
CA THR A 186 -4.06 -1.84 -5.79
C THR A 186 -4.87 -2.35 -4.60
N GLU A 187 -5.99 -3.04 -4.86
CA GLU A 187 -6.85 -3.66 -3.86
C GLU A 187 -6.22 -4.96 -3.32
N ASN A 188 -5.04 -4.83 -2.74
CA ASN A 188 -4.20 -5.95 -2.30
C ASN A 188 -3.45 -5.59 -1.01
N ALA A 189 -2.87 -6.58 -0.34
CA ALA A 189 -2.22 -6.37 0.96
C ALA A 189 -0.86 -5.65 0.86
N GLY A 190 -0.29 -5.53 -0.34
CA GLY A 190 1.02 -4.89 -0.50
C GLY A 190 2.18 -5.75 -0.02
N ALA A 191 2.00 -7.05 0.23
CA ALA A 191 2.99 -7.89 0.91
C ALA A 191 3.74 -8.85 -0.02
N THR A 192 3.13 -9.24 -1.15
CA THR A 192 3.77 -10.10 -2.15
C THR A 192 4.59 -9.28 -3.16
N PRO A 193 5.55 -9.89 -3.89
CA PRO A 193 6.21 -9.23 -5.01
C PRO A 193 5.21 -8.62 -6.02
N GLU A 194 4.16 -9.36 -6.36
CA GLU A 194 3.07 -8.94 -7.24
C GLU A 194 2.39 -7.67 -6.71
N ASP A 195 1.90 -7.71 -5.48
CA ASP A 195 1.20 -6.61 -4.83
C ASP A 195 2.08 -5.34 -4.81
N ARG A 196 3.35 -5.51 -4.43
CA ARG A 196 4.30 -4.41 -4.30
C ARG A 196 4.66 -3.79 -5.65
N ALA A 197 4.77 -4.61 -6.69
CA ALA A 197 4.99 -4.11 -8.05
C ALA A 197 3.75 -3.34 -8.55
N ALA A 198 2.54 -3.87 -8.31
CA ALA A 198 1.29 -3.21 -8.70
C ALA A 198 1.15 -1.84 -8.02
N ASN A 199 1.33 -1.81 -6.69
CA ASN A 199 1.19 -0.61 -5.89
C ASN A 199 2.29 0.42 -6.20
N PHE A 200 3.52 -0.03 -6.46
CA PHE A 200 4.59 0.85 -6.88
C PHE A 200 4.31 1.51 -8.24
N VAL A 201 3.93 0.72 -9.26
CA VAL A 201 3.64 1.26 -10.59
C VAL A 201 2.46 2.22 -10.54
N ALA A 202 1.40 1.86 -9.81
CA ALA A 202 0.24 2.71 -9.60
C ALA A 202 0.63 4.05 -8.94
N CYS A 203 1.45 4.05 -7.89
CA CYS A 203 1.75 5.28 -7.16
C CYS A 203 2.89 6.12 -7.73
N ARG A 204 3.89 5.51 -8.36
CA ARG A 204 5.17 6.17 -8.66
C ARG A 204 5.53 6.22 -10.13
N TYR A 205 4.74 5.61 -11.01
CA TYR A 205 5.10 5.56 -12.43
C TYR A 205 4.10 6.26 -13.35
N GLU A 206 4.32 7.55 -13.55
CA GLU A 206 3.49 8.44 -14.38
C GLU A 206 3.32 7.96 -15.83
N ALA A 207 4.32 7.25 -16.38
CA ALA A 207 4.30 6.86 -17.80
C ALA A 207 3.11 5.92 -18.13
N VAL A 208 2.65 5.12 -17.16
CA VAL A 208 1.45 4.28 -17.36
C VAL A 208 0.19 5.12 -17.50
N TYR A 209 0.10 6.23 -16.76
CA TYR A 209 -1.00 7.17 -16.88
C TYR A 209 -0.94 7.90 -18.22
N LEU A 210 0.21 8.49 -18.56
CA LEU A 210 0.41 9.20 -19.84
C LEU A 210 0.10 8.30 -21.03
N LYS A 211 0.62 7.07 -21.05
CA LYS A 211 0.36 6.13 -22.13
C LYS A 211 -1.12 5.76 -22.25
N THR A 212 -1.82 5.66 -21.12
CA THR A 212 -3.26 5.39 -21.13
C THR A 212 -4.05 6.57 -21.70
N PHE A 213 -3.66 7.81 -21.39
CA PHE A 213 -4.27 9.01 -22.00
C PHE A 213 -4.04 9.08 -23.51
N GLU A 214 -2.82 8.79 -23.97
CA GLU A 214 -2.48 8.70 -25.40
C GLU A 214 -3.36 7.65 -26.10
N ALA A 215 -3.41 6.43 -25.57
CA ALA A 215 -4.23 5.36 -26.12
C ALA A 215 -5.71 5.76 -26.22
N PHE A 216 -6.25 6.45 -25.21
CA PHE A 216 -7.65 6.90 -25.22
C PHE A 216 -7.92 8.05 -26.21
N ALA A 217 -6.91 8.86 -26.53
CA ALA A 217 -7.00 9.85 -27.59
C ALA A 217 -7.14 9.17 -28.95
N ASP A 218 -6.45 8.04 -29.14
CA ASP A 218 -6.44 7.22 -30.37
C ASP A 218 -7.57 6.16 -30.42
N ASP A 219 -8.61 6.33 -29.59
CA ASP A 219 -9.78 5.45 -29.49
C ASP A 219 -9.49 3.98 -29.10
N TYR A 220 -8.43 3.78 -28.32
CA TYR A 220 -8.22 2.54 -27.58
C TYR A 220 -8.87 2.61 -26.19
N ALA A 221 -9.16 1.43 -25.64
CA ALA A 221 -9.57 1.25 -24.26
C ALA A 221 -8.51 0.43 -23.51
N LEU A 222 -8.25 0.78 -22.25
CA LEU A 222 -7.44 -0.04 -21.34
C LEU A 222 -8.28 -1.26 -20.98
N THR A 223 -7.91 -2.44 -21.51
CA THR A 223 -8.68 -3.67 -21.39
C THR A 223 -8.12 -4.65 -20.37
N SER A 224 -6.81 -4.57 -20.09
CA SER A 224 -6.17 -5.48 -19.14
C SER A 224 -4.95 -4.84 -18.50
N ILE A 225 -4.74 -5.14 -17.22
CA ILE A 225 -3.47 -4.97 -16.52
C ILE A 225 -3.07 -6.34 -15.98
N LYS A 226 -1.86 -6.80 -16.28
CA LYS A 226 -1.35 -8.11 -15.86
C LYS A 226 -0.01 -7.94 -15.18
N LEU A 227 0.15 -8.59 -14.04
CA LEU A 227 1.44 -8.77 -13.39
C LEU A 227 1.83 -10.24 -13.44
N ARG A 228 3.07 -10.50 -13.82
CA ARG A 228 3.65 -11.85 -13.85
C ARG A 228 5.11 -11.79 -13.44
N PRO A 229 5.64 -12.83 -12.77
CA PRO A 229 7.08 -12.98 -12.63
C PRO A 229 7.75 -12.92 -14.01
N ALA A 230 8.79 -12.11 -14.12
CA ALA A 230 9.56 -12.00 -15.35
C ALA A 230 10.51 -13.21 -15.46
N ALA A 231 10.64 -13.78 -16.66
CA ALA A 231 11.65 -14.81 -16.91
C ALA A 231 13.08 -14.31 -16.68
N VAL A 232 13.28 -12.99 -16.85
CA VAL A 232 14.55 -12.32 -16.59
C VAL A 232 14.63 -11.99 -15.10
N GLY A 233 15.51 -12.69 -14.38
CA GLY A 233 15.78 -12.45 -12.97
C GLY A 233 15.56 -13.66 -12.05
N GLY A 234 14.93 -14.74 -12.51
CA GLY A 234 14.64 -15.91 -11.66
C GLY A 234 13.88 -15.51 -10.39
N ASP A 235 14.26 -16.10 -9.26
CA ASP A 235 13.60 -15.87 -7.95
C ASP A 235 13.89 -14.50 -7.31
N GLN A 236 14.47 -13.55 -8.06
CA GLN A 236 14.88 -12.23 -7.53
C GLN A 236 13.73 -11.21 -7.38
N GLY A 237 12.47 -11.66 -7.44
CA GLY A 237 11.31 -10.79 -7.31
C GLY A 237 11.25 -9.72 -8.42
N VAL A 238 11.49 -10.13 -9.67
CA VAL A 238 11.31 -9.25 -10.83
C VAL A 238 9.93 -9.52 -11.42
N MET A 239 9.13 -8.46 -11.51
CA MET A 239 7.77 -8.50 -12.02
C MET A 239 7.71 -7.79 -13.38
N SER A 240 7.03 -8.41 -14.34
CA SER A 240 6.58 -7.75 -15.56
C SER A 240 5.17 -7.21 -15.33
N PHE A 241 5.03 -5.89 -15.42
CA PHE A 241 3.74 -5.19 -15.40
C PHE A 241 3.35 -4.86 -16.84
N THR A 242 2.28 -5.45 -17.33
CA THR A 242 1.80 -5.28 -18.70
C THR A 242 0.44 -4.60 -18.70
N VAL A 243 0.30 -3.52 -19.46
CA VAL A 243 -0.98 -2.89 -19.81
C VAL A 243 -1.33 -3.25 -21.25
N SER A 244 -2.59 -3.61 -21.46
CA SER A 244 -3.13 -3.93 -22.78
C SER A 244 -4.20 -2.92 -23.16
N TYR A 245 -4.07 -2.38 -24.37
CA TYR A 245 -5.01 -1.45 -24.95
C TYR A 245 -5.64 -2.08 -26.18
N THR A 246 -6.97 -2.11 -26.27
CA THR A 246 -7.69 -2.65 -27.43
C THR A 246 -8.43 -1.53 -28.16
N SER A 247 -8.25 -1.44 -29.47
CA SER A 247 -8.94 -0.47 -30.33
C SER A 247 -10.44 -0.74 -30.31
N ARG A 248 -11.26 0.31 -30.15
CA ARG A 248 -12.72 0.17 -30.18
C ARG A 248 -13.29 -0.05 -31.59
N THR A 249 -12.48 0.12 -32.63
CA THR A 249 -12.93 0.05 -34.03
C THR A 249 -12.34 -1.13 -34.81
N THR A 250 -11.12 -1.55 -34.47
CA THR A 250 -10.41 -2.60 -35.21
C THR A 250 -10.17 -3.88 -34.42
N ASP A 251 -10.51 -3.89 -33.12
CA ASP A 251 -10.18 -4.95 -32.15
C ASP A 251 -8.67 -5.27 -32.02
N LEU A 252 -7.80 -4.43 -32.59
CA LEU A 252 -6.35 -4.54 -32.45
C LEU A 252 -5.96 -4.30 -30.98
N THR A 253 -5.19 -5.23 -30.41
CA THR A 253 -4.66 -5.09 -29.04
C THR A 253 -3.16 -4.81 -29.06
N GLU A 254 -2.76 -3.73 -28.41
CA GLU A 254 -1.37 -3.38 -28.17
C GLU A 254 -1.01 -3.62 -26.70
N ASN A 255 0.15 -4.25 -26.47
CA ASN A 255 0.68 -4.48 -25.13
C ASN A 255 1.89 -3.58 -24.87
N TYR A 256 1.96 -3.01 -23.68
CA TYR A 256 3.13 -2.28 -23.19
C TYR A 256 3.53 -2.83 -21.84
N SER A 257 4.81 -3.09 -21.66
CA SER A 257 5.34 -3.70 -20.44
C SER A 257 6.45 -2.87 -19.82
N VAL A 258 6.58 -3.01 -18.50
CA VAL A 258 7.71 -2.52 -17.73
C VAL A 258 8.15 -3.58 -16.73
N LEU A 259 9.46 -3.72 -16.55
CA LEU A 259 10.04 -4.61 -15.54
C LEU A 259 10.29 -3.83 -14.25
N VAL A 260 9.86 -4.41 -13.13
CA VAL A 260 9.96 -3.84 -11.79
C VAL A 260 10.69 -4.83 -10.90
N SER A 261 11.73 -4.39 -10.19
CA SER A 261 12.32 -5.19 -9.12
C SER A 261 11.64 -4.84 -7.80
N THR A 262 11.21 -5.87 -7.06
CA THR A 262 10.65 -5.76 -5.71
C THR A 262 11.56 -6.38 -4.66
N ARG A 263 12.84 -6.62 -4.96
CA ARG A 263 13.78 -7.26 -4.04
C ARG A 263 13.99 -6.49 -2.72
N TYR A 264 13.98 -5.17 -2.80
CA TYR A 264 14.19 -4.28 -1.64
C TYR A 264 12.91 -3.57 -1.26
N MET A 265 12.86 -2.99 -0.05
CA MET A 265 11.69 -2.26 0.47
C MET A 265 11.12 -1.24 -0.53
N ASN A 266 12.00 -0.50 -1.21
CA ASN A 266 11.64 0.43 -2.27
C ASN A 266 11.75 -0.28 -3.63
N PRO A 267 10.64 -0.61 -4.31
CA PRO A 267 10.70 -1.13 -5.66
C PRO A 267 11.28 -0.09 -6.63
N TYR A 268 11.83 -0.56 -7.74
CA TYR A 268 12.40 0.29 -8.78
C TYR A 268 12.24 -0.33 -10.16
N LEU A 269 12.24 0.52 -11.18
CA LEU A 269 12.11 0.10 -12.58
C LEU A 269 13.44 -0.44 -13.10
N LEU A 270 13.40 -1.56 -13.81
CA LEU A 270 14.52 -2.12 -14.56
C LEU A 270 14.50 -1.71 -16.03
N THR A 271 13.30 -1.40 -16.56
CA THR A 271 13.11 -0.91 -17.92
C THR A 271 12.21 0.33 -17.92
N ARG A 272 12.14 1.01 -19.06
CA ARG A 272 11.06 1.96 -19.33
C ARG A 272 9.86 1.19 -19.88
N LEU A 273 8.67 1.79 -19.76
CA LEU A 273 7.47 1.32 -20.45
C LEU A 273 7.74 1.31 -21.96
N GLY A 274 7.52 0.17 -22.58
CA GLY A 274 7.72 0.00 -24.01
C GLY A 274 6.81 -1.09 -24.58
N PRO A 275 6.67 -1.15 -25.91
CA PRO A 275 5.87 -2.19 -26.57
C PRO A 275 6.36 -3.59 -26.18
N SER A 276 5.43 -4.50 -25.96
CA SER A 276 5.70 -5.92 -25.72
C SER A 276 4.87 -6.78 -26.67
N LEU A 277 5.36 -7.98 -26.95
CA LEU A 277 4.61 -9.00 -27.69
C LEU A 277 3.49 -9.57 -26.80
#